data_AF-A0A6B0Z4H0-F1
#
_entry.id   AF-A0A6B0Z4H0-F1
#
_cell.length_a   1.000
_cell.length_b   1.000
_cell.length_c   1.000
_cell.angle_alpha   90.00
_cell.angle_beta   90.00
_cell.angle_gamma   90.00
#
_symmetry.space_group_name_H-M   'P 1'
#
loop_
_entity.id
_entity.type
_entity.pdbx_description
1 polymer ?
#
loop_
_entity_poly.entity_id
_entity_poly.type
_entity_poly.pdbx_seq_one_letter_code
_entity_poly.pdbx_strand_id
1 'polypeptide(L)' 'MKTYTITFKNGTIQEVSAERYLDIDERLILLVGHQEVARYMRDDVSGIKESDKLPGPVYGNPSERRKRG' A
#
# COMPACT_ATOMS: atom_id res chain seq x y z
N MET A 1 14.20 -3.45 -4.26
CA MET A 1 12.83 -3.36 -4.82
C MET A 1 11.84 -3.72 -3.72
N LYS A 2 10.82 -2.89 -3.51
CA LYS A 2 9.84 -3.01 -2.43
C LYS A 2 8.46 -3.32 -2.99
N THR A 3 7.54 -3.76 -2.14
CA THR A 3 6.13 -3.93 -2.54
C THR A 3 5.29 -2.89 -1.81
N TYR A 4 4.48 -2.15 -2.56
CA TYR A 4 3.51 -1.20 -2.03
C TYR A 4 2.11 -1.80 -2.14
N THR A 5 1.40 -1.84 -1.02
CA THR A 5 -0.02 -2.19 -0.97
C THR A 5 -0.82 -0.90 -1.04
N ILE A 6 -1.57 -0.71 -2.13
CA ILE A 6 -2.49 0.40 -2.35
C ILE A 6 -3.89 -0.05 -1.98
N THR A 7 -4.52 0.63 -1.03
CA THR A 7 -5.92 0.44 -0.66
C THR A 7 -6.74 1.55 -1.31
N PHE A 8 -7.78 1.19 -2.05
CA PHE A 8 -8.69 2.12 -2.71
C PHE A 8 -9.92 2.39 -1.83
N LYS A 9 -10.55 3.55 -2.03
CA LYS A 9 -11.80 3.91 -1.33
C LYS A 9 -12.96 2.95 -1.66
N ASN A 10 -12.93 2.32 -2.84
CA ASN A 10 -13.91 1.30 -3.24
C ASN A 10 -13.69 -0.08 -2.56
N GLY A 11 -12.69 -0.20 -1.68
CA GLY A 11 -12.36 -1.45 -0.98
C GLY A 11 -11.42 -2.38 -1.75
N THR A 12 -11.03 -2.03 -2.97
CA THR A 12 -10.03 -2.78 -3.74
C THR A 12 -8.66 -2.63 -3.08
N ILE A 13 -7.87 -3.69 -3.12
CA ILE A 13 -6.48 -3.69 -2.67
C ILE A 13 -5.62 -4.16 -3.84
N GLN A 14 -4.53 -3.43 -4.12
CA GLN A 14 -3.57 -3.78 -5.15
C GLN A 14 -2.15 -3.77 -4.59
N GLU A 15 -1.34 -4.73 -5.00
CA GLU A 15 0.08 -4.79 -4.66
C GLU A 15 0.90 -4.44 -5.89
N VAL A 16 1.85 -3.52 -5.73
CA VAL A 16 2.71 -3.06 -6.82
C VAL A 16 4.15 -3.09 -6.34
N SER A 17 5.02 -3.72 -7.12
CA SER A 17 6.45 -3.66 -6.86
C SER A 17 7.06 -2.41 -7.47
N ALA A 18 7.66 -1.58 -6.63
CA ALA A 18 8.34 -0.35 -7.04
C ALA A 18 9.55 -0.06 -6.12
N GLU A 19 10.40 0.86 -6.52
CA GLU A 19 11.52 1.31 -5.68
C GLU A 19 11.12 2.46 -4.75
N ARG A 20 10.23 3.33 -5.23
CA ARG A 20 9.69 4.47 -4.50
C ARG A 20 8.31 4.85 -5.04
N TYR A 21 7.59 5.68 -4.30
CA TYR A 21 6.42 6.40 -4.81
C TYR A 21 6.60 7.91 -4.65
N LEU A 22 5.89 8.67 -5.48
CA LEU A 22 5.73 10.11 -5.40
C LEU A 22 4.25 10.44 -5.24
N ASP A 23 3.94 11.39 -4.35
CA ASP A 23 2.60 11.95 -4.18
C ASP A 23 2.67 13.41 -4.67
N ILE A 24 2.26 13.64 -5.93
CA ILE A 24 2.36 14.94 -6.60
C ILE A 24 1.08 15.23 -7.38
N ASP A 25 0.61 16.46 -7.37
CA ASP A 25 -0.56 16.91 -8.17
C ASP A 25 -1.75 15.96 -8.11
N GLU A 26 -2.14 15.55 -6.89
CA GLU A 26 -3.26 14.64 -6.64
C GLU A 26 -3.09 13.25 -7.26
N ARG A 27 -1.85 12.85 -7.56
CA ARG A 27 -1.49 11.56 -8.15
C ARG A 27 -0.46 10.85 -7.29
N LEU A 28 -0.71 9.57 -7.10
CA LEU A 28 0.22 8.63 -6.51
C LEU A 28 0.92 7.87 -7.64
N ILE A 29 2.22 8.10 -7.80
CA ILE A 29 3.04 7.54 -8.88
C ILE A 29 4.06 6.59 -8.29
N LEU A 30 4.13 5.35 -8.78
CA LEU A 30 5.12 4.37 -8.36
C LEU A 30 6.20 4.25 -9.43
N LEU A 31 7.46 4.26 -8.99
CA LEU A 31 8.63 4.34 -9.85
C LEU A 31 9.60 3.17 -9.63
N VAL A 32 10.17 2.67 -10.72
CA VAL A 32 11.40 1.86 -10.75
C VAL A 32 12.42 2.63 -11.58
N GLY A 33 13.53 3.04 -10.97
CA GLY A 33 14.49 3.97 -11.53
C GLY A 33 13.84 5.32 -11.82
N HIS A 34 13.82 5.69 -13.11
CA HIS A 34 13.13 6.87 -13.63
C HIS A 34 11.84 6.52 -14.40
N GLN A 35 11.40 5.26 -14.34
CA GLN A 35 10.24 4.78 -15.07
C GLN A 35 9.00 4.68 -14.17
N GLU A 36 7.89 5.25 -14.62
CA GLU A 36 6.55 5.05 -14.03
C GLU A 36 6.07 3.62 -14.30
N VAL A 37 5.77 2.88 -13.23
CA VAL A 37 5.24 1.51 -13.31
C VAL A 37 3.77 1.43 -12.93
N ALA A 38 3.28 2.38 -12.13
CA ALA A 38 1.87 2.53 -11.81
C ALA A 38 1.54 3.98 -11.45
N ARG A 39 0.29 4.36 -11.71
CA ARG A 39 -0.24 5.69 -11.38
C ARG A 39 -1.69 5.60 -10.95
N TYR A 40 -2.02 6.28 -9.86
CA TYR A 40 -3.35 6.33 -9.28
C TYR A 40 -3.75 7.76 -8.97
N MET A 41 -5.05 8.06 -9.03
CA MET A 41 -5.58 9.31 -8.49
C MET A 41 -5.59 9.21 -6.96
N ARG A 42 -5.07 10.25 -6.30
CA ARG A 42 -5.02 10.32 -4.84
C ARG A 42 -6.41 10.29 -4.23
N ASP A 43 -7.41 10.84 -4.92
CA ASP A 43 -8.80 10.77 -4.48
C ASP A 43 -9.37 9.34 -4.48
N ASP A 44 -8.89 8.44 -5.34
CA ASP A 44 -9.34 7.04 -5.33
C ASP A 44 -8.62 6.20 -4.26
N VAL A 45 -7.47 6.66 -3.75
CA VAL A 45 -6.62 5.92 -2.82
C VAL A 45 -6.97 6.30 -1.38
N SER A 46 -7.38 5.32 -0.58
CA SER A 46 -7.60 5.49 0.86
C SER A 46 -6.32 5.31 1.68
N GLY A 47 -5.35 4.56 1.17
CA GLY A 47 -4.06 4.38 1.83
C GLY A 47 -3.01 3.72 0.95
N ILE A 48 -1.74 3.95 1.26
CA ILE A 48 -0.60 3.21 0.72
C ILE A 48 0.25 2.73 1.89
N LYS A 49 0.64 1.46 1.85
CA LYS A 49 1.55 0.87 2.82
C LYS A 49 2.74 0.26 2.09
N GLU A 50 3.94 0.65 2.48
CA GLU A 50 5.14 -0.09 2.09
C GLU A 50 5.15 -1.41 2.85
N SER A 51 5.03 -2.51 2.13
CA SER A 51 5.29 -3.86 2.62
C SER A 51 6.74 -4.17 2.30
N ASP A 52 7.61 -4.03 3.30
CA ASP A 52 8.76 -4.91 3.39
C ASP A 52 8.19 -6.32 3.49
N LYS A 53 8.46 -7.18 2.50
CA LYS A 53 8.11 -8.60 2.58
C LYS A 53 8.64 -9.17 3.90
N LEU A 54 7.79 -9.22 4.92
CA LEU A 54 7.98 -10.11 6.05
C LEU A 54 7.62 -11.51 5.54
N PRO A 55 8.47 -12.54 5.74
CA PRO A 55 8.13 -13.89 5.34
C PRO A 55 7.00 -14.41 6.26
N GLY A 56 5.81 -14.58 5.72
CA GLY A 56 4.79 -15.46 6.30
C GLY A 56 3.41 -14.82 6.55
N PRO A 57 2.36 -15.65 6.60
CA PRO A 57 0.98 -15.19 6.71
C PRO A 57 0.74 -14.51 8.05
N VAL A 58 0.23 -13.28 8.02
CA VAL A 58 -0.50 -12.74 9.17
C VAL A 58 -1.85 -13.45 9.19
N TYR A 59 -1.88 -14.65 9.77
CA TYR A 59 -3.11 -15.18 10.33
C TYR A 59 -3.52 -14.20 11.43
N GLY A 60 -4.52 -13.37 11.13
CA GLY A 60 -5.16 -12.54 12.13
C GLY A 60 -5.70 -13.46 13.22
N ASN A 61 -5.09 -13.40 14.41
CA ASN A 61 -5.75 -13.92 15.60
C ASN A 61 -6.71 -12.82 16.08
N PRO A 62 -8.04 -13.04 16.08
CA PRO A 62 -9.04 -12.05 16.51
C PRO A 62 -9.09 -11.83 18.04
N SER A 63 -8.01 -12.08 18.78
CA SER A 63 -8.03 -12.23 20.24
C SER A 63 -7.43 -11.08 21.04
N GLU A 64 -7.22 -9.89 20.47
CA GLU A 64 -6.77 -8.71 21.23
C GLU A 64 -7.93 -7.74 21.53
N ARG A 65 -9.18 -8.20 21.39
CA ARG A 65 -10.36 -7.50 21.91
C ARG A 65 -10.63 -7.92 23.35
N ARG A 66 -9.81 -7.49 24.31
CA ARG A 66 -10.26 -7.38 25.71
C ARG A 66 -9.49 -6.32 26.50
N LYS A 67 -10.21 -5.20 26.70
CA LYS A 67 -10.21 -4.31 27.87
C LYS A 67 -9.12 -4.58 28.91
N ARG A 68 -8.21 -3.62 29.11
CA ARG A 68 -7.73 -3.33 30.47
C ARG A 68 -8.69 -2.30 31.07
N GLY A 69 -9.57 -2.80 31.92
CA GLY A 69 -10.16 -2.02 33.01
C GLY A 69 -9.23 -2.05 34.21
#